data_AF-A0A2W5RUB3-F1
#
_entry.id   AF-A0A2W5RUB3-F1
#
_cell.length_a   1.000
_cell.length_b   1.000
_cell.length_c   1.000
_cell.angle_alpha   90.00
_cell.angle_beta   90.00
_cell.angle_gamma   90.00
#
_symmetry.space_group_name_H-M   'P 1'
#
loop_
_entity.id
_entity.type
_entity.pdbx_description
1 polymer ?
#
loop_
_entity_poly.entity_id
_entity_poly.type
_entity_poly.pdbx_seq_one_letter_code
_entity_poly.pdbx_strand_id
1 'polypeptide(L)'
;MERKVMNDTFAAYEHANRNQGEIEQSGNCACFSCYSVFPATDVGKWTETTAWCPRCEAYGTVLGDRSGLPLEQEFLMAAHDHWIGPQEWLDTLAAETQLIAASRSRQLPINASATPKKNAWWKFW
;
A
#
# COMPACT_ATOMS: atom_id res chain seq x y z
N MET A 1 -19.76 21.71 12.66
CA MET A 1 -19.43 20.39 13.24
C MET A 1 -18.77 19.48 12.20
N GLU A 2 -19.07 19.65 10.91
CA GLU A 2 -18.51 18.88 9.78
C GLU A 2 -17.00 19.06 9.52
N ARG A 3 -16.41 20.24 9.79
CA ARG A 3 -14.96 20.47 9.56
C ARG A 3 -14.01 19.67 10.44
N LYS A 4 -14.47 19.10 11.56
CA LYS A 4 -13.58 18.42 12.52
C LYS A 4 -13.28 16.97 12.09
N VAL A 5 -14.20 16.32 11.37
CA VAL A 5 -14.06 14.92 10.92
C VAL A 5 -13.11 14.81 9.71
N MET A 6 -13.12 15.78 8.80
CA MET A 6 -12.19 15.82 7.64
C MET A 6 -10.71 15.95 8.07
N ASN A 7 -10.44 16.43 9.29
CA ASN A 7 -9.10 16.80 9.73
C ASN A 7 -8.40 15.77 10.63
N ASP A 8 -9.07 14.69 11.03
CA ASP A 8 -8.44 13.66 11.87
C ASP A 8 -7.75 12.57 11.04
N THR A 9 -6.92 13.01 10.09
CA THR A 9 -6.07 12.10 9.31
C THR A 9 -5.07 11.40 10.20
N PHE A 10 -4.70 11.97 11.35
CA PHE A 10 -3.81 11.35 12.32
C PHE A 10 -4.36 10.03 12.86
N ALA A 11 -5.67 9.95 13.14
CA ALA A 11 -6.30 8.71 13.59
C ALA A 11 -6.26 7.59 12.54
N ALA A 12 -6.10 7.89 11.24
CA ALA A 12 -6.10 6.89 10.19
C ALA A 12 -5.01 5.83 10.39
N TYR A 13 -3.79 6.21 10.78
CA TYR A 13 -2.73 5.22 11.02
C TYR A 13 -3.02 4.33 12.22
N GLU A 14 -3.58 4.90 13.29
CA GLU A 14 -3.97 4.13 14.48
C GLU A 14 -5.03 3.08 14.14
N HIS A 15 -6.06 3.45 13.38
CA HIS A 15 -7.12 2.54 12.92
C HIS A 15 -6.68 1.60 11.79
N ALA A 16 -5.54 1.87 11.16
CA ALA A 16 -4.95 0.98 10.15
C ALA A 16 -3.94 -0.02 10.74
N ASN A 17 -3.64 0.07 12.05
CA ASN A 17 -2.68 -0.78 12.73
C ASN A 17 -3.37 -1.69 13.76
N ARG A 18 -3.00 -2.97 13.81
CA ARG A 18 -3.60 -3.99 14.70
C ARG A 18 -5.14 -3.97 14.71
N ASN A 19 -5.70 -3.78 13.53
CA ASN A 19 -7.10 -3.44 13.31
C ASN A 19 -8.00 -4.62 12.96
N GLN A 20 -7.52 -5.86 13.10
CA GLN A 20 -8.30 -7.07 12.79
C GLN A 20 -9.66 -7.09 13.49
N GLY A 21 -9.70 -6.82 14.80
CA GLY A 21 -10.97 -6.82 15.55
C GLY A 21 -11.95 -5.73 15.10
N GLU A 22 -11.45 -4.59 14.59
CA GLU A 22 -12.29 -3.52 14.04
C GLU A 22 -12.85 -3.90 12.67
N ILE A 23 -12.00 -4.43 11.79
CA ILE A 23 -12.39 -4.87 10.44
C ILE A 23 -13.40 -6.02 10.51
N GLU A 24 -13.22 -6.98 11.42
CA GLU A 24 -14.16 -8.09 11.63
C GLU A 24 -15.56 -7.63 12.05
N GLN A 25 -15.69 -6.42 12.61
CA GLN A 25 -16.97 -5.81 12.98
C GLN A 25 -17.49 -4.83 11.91
N SER A 26 -16.70 -4.57 10.87
CA SER A 26 -17.02 -3.62 9.82
C SER A 26 -17.80 -4.25 8.68
N GLY A 27 -18.67 -3.47 8.02
CA GLY A 27 -19.34 -3.89 6.80
C GLY A 27 -18.49 -3.60 5.57
N ASN A 28 -17.93 -2.39 5.52
CA ASN A 28 -17.03 -1.93 4.47
C ASN A 28 -15.68 -1.52 5.04
N CYS A 29 -14.67 -1.62 4.20
CA CYS A 29 -13.35 -1.09 4.42
C CYS A 29 -12.95 -0.17 3.26
N ALA A 30 -11.97 0.68 3.51
CA ALA A 30 -11.31 1.42 2.46
C ALA A 30 -9.79 1.45 2.66
N CYS A 31 -9.05 1.60 1.57
CA CYS A 31 -7.60 1.72 1.61
C CYS A 31 -7.19 3.15 1.26
N PHE A 32 -6.53 3.85 2.18
CA PHE A 32 -6.04 5.20 1.87
C PHE A 32 -4.82 5.21 0.94
N SER A 33 -4.20 4.05 0.65
CA SER A 33 -3.11 3.99 -0.35
C SER A 33 -3.61 3.93 -1.80
N CYS A 34 -4.76 3.32 -2.08
CA CYS A 34 -5.29 3.16 -3.44
C CYS A 34 -6.71 3.68 -3.62
N TYR A 35 -7.27 4.32 -2.59
CA TYR A 35 -8.60 4.93 -2.54
C TYR A 35 -9.77 3.98 -2.80
N SER A 36 -9.52 2.67 -2.82
CA SER A 36 -10.56 1.68 -3.08
C SER A 36 -11.39 1.43 -1.83
N VAL A 37 -12.72 1.42 -1.99
CA VAL A 37 -13.69 0.94 -1.00
C VAL A 37 -14.13 -0.47 -1.38
N PHE A 38 -14.21 -1.37 -0.41
CA PHE A 38 -14.54 -2.79 -0.63
C PHE A 38 -15.20 -3.40 0.61
N PRO A 39 -15.94 -4.52 0.47
CA PRO A 39 -16.49 -5.24 1.62
C PRO A 39 -15.40 -5.67 2.59
N ALA A 40 -15.65 -5.58 3.89
CA ALA A 40 -14.69 -6.04 4.90
C ALA A 40 -14.32 -7.53 4.74
N THR A 41 -15.24 -8.32 4.17
CA THR A 41 -15.04 -9.74 3.84
C THR A 41 -13.96 -9.99 2.78
N ASP A 42 -13.58 -8.98 1.99
CA ASP A 42 -12.49 -9.10 1.01
C ASP A 42 -11.10 -9.13 1.70
N VAL A 43 -11.01 -8.72 2.98
CA VAL A 43 -9.74 -8.68 3.72
C VAL A 43 -9.35 -10.10 4.17
N GLY A 44 -8.52 -10.75 3.37
CA GLY A 44 -8.06 -12.13 3.63
C GLY A 44 -6.63 -12.28 4.14
N LYS A 45 -5.81 -11.22 4.12
CA LYS A 45 -4.37 -11.29 4.42
C LYS A 45 -4.00 -10.35 5.57
N TRP A 46 -3.23 -10.88 6.52
CA TRP A 46 -2.86 -10.23 7.77
C TRP A 46 -1.37 -10.44 8.07
N THR A 47 -0.72 -9.43 8.66
CA THR A 47 0.55 -9.60 9.39
C THR A 47 0.30 -9.20 10.83
N GLU A 48 0.56 -10.13 11.75
CA GLU A 48 0.06 -10.06 13.13
C GLU A 48 -1.48 -9.90 13.13
N THR A 49 -1.95 -8.68 13.40
CA THR A 49 -3.38 -8.31 13.42
C THR A 49 -3.66 -7.11 12.52
N THR A 50 -2.73 -6.78 11.63
CA THR A 50 -2.82 -5.64 10.71
C THR A 50 -3.14 -6.12 9.31
N ALA A 51 -4.18 -5.54 8.71
CA ALA A 51 -4.67 -5.91 7.40
C ALA A 51 -3.72 -5.52 6.26
N TRP A 52 -3.74 -6.34 5.21
CA TRP A 52 -3.24 -6.00 3.88
C TRP A 52 -4.41 -5.64 2.98
N CYS A 53 -4.26 -4.58 2.19
CA CYS A 53 -5.29 -4.21 1.22
C CYS A 53 -5.45 -5.30 0.13
N PRO A 54 -6.66 -5.81 -0.14
CA PRO A 54 -6.89 -6.81 -1.17
C PRO A 54 -6.83 -6.26 -2.61
N ARG A 55 -6.68 -4.94 -2.78
CA ARG A 55 -6.63 -4.27 -4.09
C ARG A 55 -5.20 -3.93 -4.53
N CYS A 56 -4.43 -3.28 -3.66
CA CYS A 56 -3.07 -2.83 -3.97
C CYS A 56 -1.98 -3.53 -3.15
N GLU A 57 -2.35 -4.43 -2.24
CA GLU A 57 -1.43 -5.14 -1.36
C GLU A 57 -0.59 -4.24 -0.44
N ALA A 58 -1.01 -2.99 -0.22
CA ALA A 58 -0.40 -2.13 0.78
C ALA A 58 -0.70 -2.64 2.20
N TYR A 59 0.31 -2.68 3.05
CA TYR A 59 0.23 -3.05 4.47
C TYR A 59 -0.05 -1.83 5.34
N GLY A 60 -0.95 -1.95 6.33
CA GLY A 60 -1.18 -0.89 7.32
C GLY A 60 -1.87 0.35 6.75
N THR A 61 -2.76 0.16 5.77
CA THR A 61 -3.46 1.25 5.07
C THR A 61 -4.98 1.08 4.97
N VAL A 62 -5.49 -0.02 5.54
CA VAL A 62 -6.91 -0.38 5.48
C VAL A 62 -7.63 0.16 6.70
N LEU A 63 -8.74 0.85 6.50
CA LEU A 63 -9.65 1.36 7.53
C LEU A 63 -10.98 0.62 7.45
N GLY A 64 -11.57 0.24 8.59
CA GLY A 64 -12.93 -0.29 8.65
C GLY A 64 -13.96 0.79 8.99
N ASP A 65 -15.22 0.62 8.58
CA ASP A 65 -16.31 1.54 8.95
C ASP A 65 -16.55 1.64 10.47
N ARG A 66 -16.08 0.66 11.25
CA ARG A 66 -16.14 0.68 12.72
C ARG A 66 -15.12 1.60 13.38
N SER A 67 -14.11 2.08 12.65
CA SER A 67 -13.24 3.16 13.13
C SER A 67 -14.04 4.44 13.45
N GLY A 68 -15.19 4.63 12.80
CA GLY A 68 -15.92 5.89 12.81
C GLY A 68 -15.28 6.97 11.94
N LEU A 69 -14.21 6.66 11.20
CA LEU A 69 -13.61 7.54 10.21
C LEU A 69 -14.38 7.48 8.88
N PRO A 70 -14.39 8.58 8.10
CA PRO A 70 -14.95 8.58 6.76
C PRO A 70 -14.20 7.60 5.84
N LEU A 71 -14.92 6.92 4.96
CA LEU A 71 -14.35 6.04 3.93
C LEU A 71 -14.46 6.67 2.52
N GLU A 72 -14.87 7.92 2.45
CA GLU A 72 -15.04 8.70 1.23
C GLU A 72 -13.71 9.18 0.67
N GLN A 73 -13.69 9.40 -0.64
CA GLN A 73 -12.49 9.72 -1.41
C GLN A 73 -11.73 10.92 -0.84
N GLU A 74 -12.44 11.98 -0.43
CA GLU A 74 -11.82 13.19 0.13
C GLU A 74 -10.99 12.91 1.39
N PHE A 75 -11.51 12.08 2.30
CA PHE A 75 -10.77 11.70 3.51
C PHE A 75 -9.61 10.76 3.20
N LEU A 76 -9.82 9.78 2.32
CA LEU A 76 -8.76 8.84 1.93
C LEU A 76 -7.58 9.56 1.28
N MET A 77 -7.85 10.56 0.43
CA MET A 77 -6.80 11.41 -0.16
C MET A 77 -6.08 12.24 0.91
N ALA A 78 -6.80 12.82 1.86
CA ALA A 78 -6.18 13.57 2.95
C ALA A 78 -5.29 12.67 3.85
N ALA A 79 -5.73 11.44 4.15
CA ALA A 79 -4.95 10.46 4.90
C ALA A 79 -3.72 9.96 4.13
N HIS A 80 -3.87 9.74 2.82
CA HIS A 80 -2.75 9.42 1.92
C HIS A 80 -1.67 10.49 1.97
N ASP A 81 -2.05 11.74 1.71
CA ASP A 81 -1.10 12.86 1.66
C ASP A 81 -0.39 13.06 3.01
N HIS A 82 -1.10 12.78 4.11
CA HIS A 82 -0.55 12.87 5.46
C HIS A 82 0.48 11.76 5.79
N TRP A 83 0.17 10.49 5.47
CA TRP A 83 0.95 9.33 5.94
C TRP A 83 1.90 8.74 4.91
N ILE A 84 1.58 8.89 3.63
CA ILE A 84 2.35 8.36 2.49
C ILE A 84 3.08 9.51 1.79
N GLY A 85 2.37 10.63 1.60
CA GLY A 85 2.87 11.83 0.95
C GLY A 85 2.04 12.17 -0.30
N PRO A 86 2.18 13.39 -0.86
CA PRO A 86 1.37 13.82 -1.99
C PRO A 86 1.53 12.92 -3.21
N GLN A 87 0.42 12.50 -3.83
CA GLN A 87 0.44 11.60 -4.99
C GLN A 87 1.25 12.19 -6.15
N GLU A 88 1.18 13.50 -6.39
CA GLU A 88 1.93 14.15 -7.48
C GLU A 88 3.46 14.02 -7.31
N TRP A 89 3.93 13.98 -6.06
CA TRP A 89 5.34 13.80 -5.75
C TRP A 89 5.78 12.36 -6.05
N LEU A 90 4.97 11.38 -5.68
CA LEU A 90 5.20 9.97 -5.99
C LEU A 90 5.21 9.71 -7.51
N ASP A 91 4.30 10.33 -8.24
CA ASP A 91 4.21 10.22 -9.70
C ASP A 91 5.46 10.80 -10.38
N THR A 92 5.95 11.94 -9.89
CA THR A 92 7.19 12.57 -10.38
C THR A 92 8.39 11.65 -10.17
N LEU A 93 8.56 11.10 -8.96
CA LEU A 93 9.65 10.17 -8.65
C LEU A 93 9.58 8.87 -9.46
N ALA A 94 8.37 8.35 -9.68
CA ALA A 94 8.15 7.17 -10.50
C ALA A 94 8.57 7.42 -11.95
N ALA A 95 8.19 8.56 -12.53
CA ALA A 95 8.57 8.94 -13.89
C ALA A 95 10.10 9.09 -14.04
N GLU A 96 10.75 9.78 -13.09
CA GLU A 96 12.22 9.92 -13.08
C GLU A 96 12.93 8.57 -12.98
N THR A 97 12.45 7.69 -12.09
CA THR A 97 13.01 6.36 -11.91
C THR A 97 12.86 5.52 -13.18
N GLN A 98 11.72 5.58 -13.86
CA GLN A 98 11.50 4.91 -15.14
C GLN A 98 12.45 5.41 -16.23
N LEU A 99 12.70 6.72 -16.31
CA LEU A 99 13.68 7.29 -17.25
C LEU A 99 15.11 6.77 -16.97
N ILE A 100 15.51 6.69 -15.70
CA ILE A 100 16.82 6.15 -15.30
C ILE A 100 16.92 4.66 -15.63
N ALA A 101 15.90 3.87 -15.31
CA ALA A 101 15.87 2.44 -15.61
C ALA A 101 15.93 2.16 -17.14
N ALA A 102 15.16 2.93 -17.93
CA ALA A 102 15.11 2.81 -19.38
C ALA A 102 16.37 3.36 -20.10
N SER A 103 17.13 4.25 -19.46
CA SER A 103 18.43 4.69 -19.98
C SER A 103 19.54 3.68 -19.69
N ARG A 104 19.52 3.01 -18.53
CA ARG A 104 20.46 1.93 -18.17
C ARG A 104 20.27 0.66 -19.00
N SER A 105 19.04 0.30 -19.38
CA SER A 105 18.78 -0.85 -20.27
C SER A 105 19.32 -0.65 -21.68
N ARG A 106 19.56 0.60 -22.11
CA ARG A 106 20.18 0.96 -23.39
C ARG A 106 21.73 0.89 -23.37
N GLN A 107 22.33 0.81 -22.18
CA GLN A 107 23.79 0.84 -21.98
C GLN A 107 24.39 -0.52 -21.60
N LEU A 108 23.57 -1.54 -21.33
CA LEU A 108 24.07 -2.91 -21.14
C LEU A 108 24.54 -3.46 -22.50
N PRO A 109 25.83 -3.81 -22.67
CA PRO A 109 26.26 -4.44 -23.91
C PRO A 109 25.52 -5.77 -24.07
N ILE A 110 24.94 -5.96 -25.26
CA ILE A 110 24.17 -7.14 -25.70
C ILE A 110 25.02 -8.45 -25.62
N ASN A 111 26.32 -8.33 -25.35
CA ASN A 111 27.29 -9.42 -25.36
C ASN A 111 27.86 -9.80 -23.98
N ALA A 112 27.12 -9.60 -22.89
CA ALA A 112 27.43 -10.28 -21.64
C ALA A 112 26.98 -11.75 -21.75
N SER A 113 27.76 -12.59 -22.44
CA SER A 113 27.61 -14.04 -22.41
C SER A 113 27.75 -14.51 -20.96
N ALA A 114 26.62 -14.68 -20.27
CA ALA A 114 26.58 -15.34 -18.98
C ALA A 114 26.99 -16.80 -19.18
N THR A 115 28.22 -17.13 -18.82
CA THR A 115 28.61 -18.53 -18.66
C THR A 115 27.75 -19.11 -17.52
N PRO A 116 27.07 -20.26 -17.70
CA PRO A 116 26.26 -20.83 -16.65
C PRO A 116 27.18 -21.33 -15.53
N LYS A 117 27.17 -20.66 -14.37
CA LYS A 117 27.83 -21.16 -13.17
C LYS A 117 27.11 -22.43 -12.70
N LYS A 118 27.71 -23.59 -12.96
CA LYS A 118 27.27 -24.88 -12.43
C LYS A 118 27.69 -25.03 -10.97
N ASN A 119 26.95 -24.40 -10.06
CA ASN A 119 27.15 -24.61 -8.63
C ASN A 119 26.02 -25.51 -8.13
N ALA A 120 26.24 -26.82 -8.22
CA ALA A 120 25.32 -27.87 -7.79
C ALA A 120 25.31 -27.98 -6.26
N TRP A 121 24.44 -27.21 -5.62
CA TRP A 121 24.23 -27.17 -4.16
C TRP A 121 23.72 -28.49 -3.56
N TRP A 122 23.33 -29.47 -4.38
CA TRP A 122 22.90 -30.82 -3.95
C TRP A 122 24.05 -31.75 -3.53
N LYS A 123 25.32 -31.37 -3.70
CA LYS A 123 26.50 -32.20 -3.38
C LYS A 123 26.95 -32.17 -1.91
N PHE A 124 26.18 -31.55 -1.02
CA PHE A 124 26.50 -31.40 0.40
C PHE A 124 25.42 -31.96 1.35
N TRP A 125 24.63 -32.93 0.89
CA TRP A 125 23.75 -33.79 1.70
C TRP A 125 23.91 -35.24 1.25
#